data_AF-A0A522E8W7-F1
#
_entry.id   AF-A0A522E8W7-F1
#
_cell.length_a   1.000
_cell.length_b   1.000
_cell.length_c   1.000
_cell.angle_alpha   90.00
_cell.angle_beta   90.00
_cell.angle_gamma   90.00
#
_symmetry.space_group_name_H-M   'P 1'
#
loop_
_entity.id
_entity.type
_entity.pdbx_description
1 polymer ?
#
loop_
_entity_poly.entity_id
_entity_poly.type
_entity_poly.pdbx_seq_one_letter_code
_entity_poly.pdbx_strand_id
1 'polypeptide(L)'
;MKDNASYATALFLVSITFGILAFYAVAAFYYPKLYIYGTYEDLYGEWAQTYFFVATFIFSTLNACRKHSPYRWFFTMLAAASFYVFMEEISWGQRLLGFGTPDFFHRESYQDEANIHNLLTGPVDVWTKTLLTYLIACGLVAYGIVFPLALKTDFNPALKLAKWGLPIPPTALIPDFLAAAILEIEPFAFNEAEIAELLVAIAMTYTALYYYLPPADGTTKIAAIAPRLGVFLVVAAVVIITTQSLLGNSAQREMIEHRLANGYDKFVDRYEDHDYTYGVVETLQLYNQLKPHNTVILRKIADNFDVLGEHEKAQQFIQAAIDEGLTRYQQDPNDIQANVSLAKSYRQAGDYGRMEFYSEQAYRLARAKQQENPESAYWAYWLAKACEQAHRQQEALTFYRKAHKLEPGSSHYRDAYHQKKKIMIDYED
;
A
#
# COMPACT_ATOMS: atom_id res chain seq x y z
N MET A 1 41.61 -21.77 -10.90
CA MET A 1 41.19 -20.80 -9.87
C MET A 1 39.98 -20.06 -10.41
N LYS A 2 38.76 -20.37 -9.94
CA LYS A 2 37.58 -19.53 -10.23
C LYS A 2 37.89 -18.14 -9.66
N ASP A 3 37.67 -17.10 -10.44
CA ASP A 3 38.00 -15.73 -10.06
C ASP A 3 37.31 -15.35 -8.73
N ASN A 4 38.12 -15.18 -7.68
CA ASN A 4 37.65 -14.89 -6.32
C ASN A 4 36.88 -13.55 -6.26
N ALA A 5 37.17 -12.61 -7.17
CA ALA A 5 36.48 -11.32 -7.26
C ALA A 5 35.03 -11.47 -7.77
N SER A 6 34.82 -12.36 -8.74
CA SER A 6 33.50 -12.71 -9.27
C SER A 6 32.61 -13.38 -8.22
N TYR A 7 33.16 -14.33 -7.45
CA TYR A 7 32.42 -14.98 -6.35
C TYR A 7 32.01 -14.00 -5.25
N ALA A 8 32.91 -13.11 -4.84
CA ALA A 8 32.63 -12.11 -3.81
C ALA A 8 31.49 -11.16 -4.22
N THR A 9 31.48 -10.74 -5.49
CA THR A 9 30.41 -9.94 -6.07
C THR A 9 29.08 -10.69 -6.09
N ALA A 10 29.09 -11.96 -6.53
CA ALA A 10 27.89 -12.78 -6.56
C ALA A 10 27.30 -12.98 -5.16
N LEU A 11 28.14 -13.32 -4.18
CA LEU A 11 27.72 -13.50 -2.80
C LEU A 11 27.10 -12.21 -2.24
N PHE A 12 27.72 -11.05 -2.49
CA PHE A 12 27.20 -9.75 -2.07
C PHE A 12 25.80 -9.47 -2.62
N LEU A 13 25.60 -9.60 -3.93
CA LEU A 13 24.31 -9.35 -4.58
C LEU A 13 23.22 -10.27 -4.03
N VAL A 14 23.50 -11.57 -4.00
CA VAL A 14 22.58 -12.58 -3.45
C VAL A 14 22.24 -12.29 -1.98
N SER A 15 23.22 -11.84 -1.19
CA SER A 15 23.01 -11.53 0.24
C SER A 15 22.11 -10.31 0.43
N ILE A 16 22.21 -9.30 -0.43
CA ILE A 16 21.30 -8.14 -0.41
C ILE A 16 19.87 -8.60 -0.71
N THR A 17 19.66 -9.37 -1.78
CA THR A 17 18.33 -9.83 -2.18
C THR A 17 17.65 -10.61 -1.05
N PHE A 18 18.34 -11.62 -0.50
CA PHE A 18 17.78 -12.41 0.60
C PHE A 18 17.64 -11.60 1.90
N GLY A 19 18.51 -10.61 2.14
CA GLY A 19 18.38 -9.69 3.26
C GLY A 19 17.11 -8.84 3.16
N ILE A 20 16.81 -8.30 1.98
CA ILE A 20 15.60 -7.52 1.70
C ILE A 20 14.36 -8.39 1.86
N LEU A 21 14.34 -9.57 1.23
CA LEU A 21 13.20 -10.49 1.34
C LEU A 21 12.95 -10.93 2.78
N ALA A 22 14.01 -11.27 3.53
CA ALA A 22 13.89 -11.62 4.94
C ALA A 22 13.39 -10.44 5.78
N PHE A 23 13.88 -9.22 5.51
CA PHE A 23 13.41 -8.01 6.19
C PHE A 23 11.92 -7.79 6.00
N TYR A 24 11.43 -7.79 4.74
CA TYR A 24 10.01 -7.56 4.46
C TYR A 24 9.13 -8.69 4.97
N ALA A 25 9.56 -9.95 4.86
CA ALA A 25 8.82 -11.08 5.44
C ALA A 25 8.70 -10.94 6.96
N VAL A 26 9.80 -10.66 7.67
CA VAL A 26 9.77 -10.45 9.13
C VAL A 26 8.91 -9.22 9.48
N ALA A 27 9.01 -8.14 8.71
CA ALA A 27 8.21 -6.94 8.95
C ALA A 27 6.71 -7.19 8.78
N ALA A 28 6.29 -7.93 7.74
CA ALA A 28 4.87 -8.22 7.47
C ALA A 28 4.19 -8.95 8.64
N PHE A 29 4.91 -9.89 9.28
CA PHE A 29 4.34 -10.64 10.40
C PHE A 29 4.56 -9.94 11.74
N TYR A 30 5.76 -9.46 12.04
CA TYR A 30 6.10 -9.04 13.40
C TYR A 30 6.11 -7.52 13.60
N TYR A 31 6.19 -6.74 12.53
CA TYR A 31 6.31 -5.29 12.61
C TYR A 31 5.44 -4.60 11.55
N PRO A 32 4.09 -4.65 11.66
CA PRO A 32 3.16 -4.04 10.69
C PRO A 32 3.51 -2.60 10.34
N LYS A 33 3.87 -1.79 11.35
CA LYS A 33 4.35 -0.42 11.16
C LYS A 33 5.50 -0.34 10.15
N LEU A 34 6.51 -1.19 10.32
CA LEU A 34 7.70 -1.19 9.48
C LEU A 34 7.41 -1.68 8.07
N TYR A 35 6.55 -2.69 7.93
CA TYR A 35 6.12 -3.19 6.63
C TYR A 35 5.39 -2.11 5.84
N ILE A 36 4.43 -1.43 6.48
CA ILE A 36 3.66 -0.34 5.86
C ILE A 36 4.60 0.83 5.51
N TYR A 37 5.50 1.25 6.40
CA TYR A 37 6.49 2.29 6.07
C TYR A 37 7.44 1.90 4.94
N GLY A 38 7.68 0.60 4.73
CA GLY A 38 8.54 0.09 3.67
C GLY A 38 7.82 -0.19 2.35
N THR A 39 6.49 -0.16 2.32
CA THR A 39 5.67 -0.51 1.14
C THR A 39 4.60 0.53 0.82
N TYR A 40 4.53 1.65 1.53
CA TYR A 40 3.51 2.66 1.28
C TYR A 40 4.09 3.92 0.65
N GLU A 41 3.22 4.68 -0.02
CA GLU A 41 3.57 5.87 -0.79
C GLU A 41 4.31 6.94 0.06
N ASP A 42 5.19 7.69 -0.60
CA ASP A 42 6.04 8.78 -0.13
C ASP A 42 6.99 8.42 1.03
N LEU A 43 7.28 7.13 1.21
CA LEU A 43 8.08 6.59 2.31
C LEU A 43 9.27 5.74 1.82
N TYR A 44 9.86 4.94 2.71
CA TYR A 44 11.17 4.34 2.49
C TYR A 44 11.25 3.43 1.25
N GLY A 45 10.17 2.69 0.95
CA GLY A 45 10.08 1.80 -0.21
C GLY A 45 10.13 2.56 -1.53
N GLU A 46 9.20 3.49 -1.72
CA GLU A 46 9.08 4.31 -2.93
C GLU A 46 10.33 5.16 -3.17
N TRP A 47 10.86 5.80 -2.13
CA TRP A 47 12.12 6.54 -2.26
C TRP A 47 13.28 5.62 -2.63
N ALA A 48 13.32 4.38 -2.13
CA ALA A 48 14.36 3.42 -2.51
C ALA A 48 14.23 3.03 -3.99
N GLN A 49 13.04 2.68 -4.45
CA GLN A 49 12.75 2.40 -5.87
C GLN A 49 13.18 3.60 -6.74
N THR A 50 12.73 4.82 -6.39
CA THR A 50 13.08 6.07 -7.06
C THR A 50 14.59 6.23 -7.21
N TYR A 51 15.35 6.13 -6.13
CA TYR A 51 16.79 6.36 -6.18
C TYR A 51 17.58 5.24 -6.86
N PHE A 52 17.10 3.99 -6.80
CA PHE A 52 17.66 2.92 -7.64
C PHE A 52 17.33 3.12 -9.12
N PHE A 53 16.15 3.61 -9.49
CA PHE A 53 15.87 3.98 -10.88
C PHE A 53 16.67 5.21 -11.34
N VAL A 54 16.94 6.18 -10.47
CA VAL A 54 17.90 7.27 -10.74
C VAL A 54 19.30 6.71 -10.99
N ALA A 55 19.78 5.77 -10.16
CA ALA A 55 21.06 5.12 -10.37
C ALA A 55 21.09 4.32 -11.68
N THR A 56 20.02 3.61 -12.01
CA THR A 56 19.83 2.91 -13.29
C THR A 56 19.92 3.88 -14.46
N PHE A 57 19.23 5.03 -14.38
CA PHE A 57 19.28 6.09 -15.39
C PHE A 57 20.70 6.62 -15.59
N ILE A 58 21.42 6.91 -14.50
CA ILE A 58 22.80 7.43 -14.56
C ILE A 58 23.72 6.40 -15.24
N PHE A 59 23.78 5.16 -14.74
CA PHE A 59 24.70 4.15 -15.30
C PHE A 59 24.32 3.75 -16.72
N SER A 60 23.03 3.70 -17.05
CA SER A 60 22.55 3.43 -18.41
C SER A 60 22.94 4.56 -19.36
N THR A 61 22.80 5.83 -18.95
CA THR A 61 23.25 6.99 -19.73
C THR A 61 24.76 6.93 -19.98
N LEU A 62 25.55 6.63 -18.94
CA LEU A 62 27.00 6.47 -19.07
C LEU A 62 27.37 5.34 -20.05
N ASN A 63 26.68 4.21 -20.00
CA ASN A 63 26.88 3.11 -20.94
C ASN A 63 26.44 3.45 -22.38
N ALA A 64 25.35 4.20 -22.56
CA ALA A 64 24.87 4.65 -23.86
C ALA A 64 25.84 5.65 -24.54
N CYS A 65 26.54 6.45 -23.73
CA CYS A 65 27.56 7.41 -24.18
C CYS A 65 28.91 6.75 -24.55
N ARG A 66 29.14 5.47 -24.22
CA ARG A 66 30.36 4.77 -24.61
C ARG A 66 30.42 4.54 -26.11
N LYS A 67 31.36 5.23 -26.77
CA LYS A 67 31.62 5.05 -28.21
C LYS A 67 31.91 3.58 -28.51
N HIS A 68 31.31 3.06 -29.59
CA HIS A 68 31.45 1.69 -30.07
C HIS A 68 30.94 0.56 -29.15
N SER A 69 30.23 0.86 -28.06
CA SER A 69 29.54 -0.20 -27.31
C SER A 69 28.42 -0.83 -28.16
N PRO A 70 28.33 -2.17 -28.26
CA PRO A 70 27.22 -2.82 -28.98
C PRO A 70 25.89 -2.69 -28.24
N TYR A 71 25.92 -2.34 -26.95
CA TYR A 71 24.76 -2.30 -26.06
C TYR A 71 24.06 -0.93 -26.01
N ARG A 72 24.49 0.03 -26.83
CA ARG A 72 24.07 1.44 -26.70
C ARG A 72 22.57 1.61 -26.81
N TRP A 73 21.93 0.97 -27.78
CA TRP A 73 20.49 1.11 -28.00
C TRP A 73 19.69 0.65 -26.76
N PHE A 74 20.09 -0.48 -26.16
CA PHE A 74 19.43 -1.01 -24.98
C PHE A 74 19.59 -0.06 -23.81
N PHE A 75 20.81 0.42 -23.55
CA PHE A 75 21.04 1.36 -22.45
C PHE A 75 20.42 2.75 -22.69
N THR A 76 20.24 3.17 -23.95
CA THR A 76 19.44 4.36 -24.27
C THR A 76 17.96 4.14 -23.92
N MET A 77 17.39 2.99 -24.29
CA MET A 77 16.01 2.65 -23.93
C MET A 77 15.83 2.50 -22.42
N LEU A 78 16.75 1.83 -21.74
CA LEU A 78 16.71 1.66 -20.30
C LEU A 78 16.87 3.00 -19.58
N ALA A 79 17.74 3.89 -20.06
CA ALA A 79 17.83 5.25 -19.52
C ALA A 79 16.50 6.01 -19.69
N ALA A 80 15.90 5.98 -20.88
CA ALA A 80 14.62 6.66 -21.13
C ALA A 80 13.48 6.08 -20.27
N ALA A 81 13.41 4.75 -20.14
CA ALA A 81 12.42 4.07 -19.31
C ALA A 81 12.61 4.38 -17.82
N SER A 82 13.83 4.28 -17.30
CA SER A 82 14.11 4.62 -15.90
C SER A 82 13.88 6.10 -15.60
N PHE A 83 14.18 7.00 -16.56
CA PHE A 83 13.83 8.42 -16.44
C PHE A 83 12.34 8.62 -16.28
N TYR A 84 11.54 7.96 -17.12
CA TYR A 84 10.09 8.01 -16.99
C TYR A 84 9.62 7.49 -15.63
N VAL A 85 10.07 6.30 -15.21
CA VAL A 85 9.64 5.67 -13.94
C VAL A 85 9.96 6.56 -12.74
N PHE A 86 11.23 6.96 -12.53
CA PHE A 86 11.53 7.76 -11.33
C PHE A 86 10.88 9.14 -11.37
N MET A 87 10.60 9.70 -12.55
CA MET A 87 9.86 10.95 -12.68
C MET A 87 8.39 10.76 -12.32
N GLU A 88 7.76 9.64 -12.68
CA GLU A 88 6.42 9.30 -12.25
C GLU A 88 6.35 9.17 -10.71
N GLU A 89 7.28 8.47 -10.06
CA GLU A 89 7.32 8.33 -8.59
C GLU A 89 7.32 9.70 -7.87
N ILE A 90 8.14 10.65 -8.34
CA ILE A 90 8.19 11.99 -7.75
C ILE A 90 7.08 12.94 -8.28
N SER A 91 6.08 12.39 -8.96
CA SER A 91 4.98 13.10 -9.64
C SER A 91 5.49 14.28 -10.47
N TRP A 92 6.48 14.00 -11.31
CA TRP A 92 7.21 14.93 -12.18
C TRP A 92 7.84 16.13 -11.46
N GLY A 93 8.12 15.98 -10.16
CA GLY A 93 8.64 17.05 -9.32
C GLY A 93 7.57 18.05 -8.90
N GLN A 94 6.27 17.74 -9.06
CA GLN A 94 5.16 18.59 -8.60
C GLN A 94 5.31 18.94 -7.11
N ARG A 95 5.63 17.94 -6.28
CA ARG A 95 5.86 18.13 -4.84
C ARG A 95 7.12 18.95 -4.52
N LEU A 96 8.14 18.85 -5.37
CA LEU A 96 9.44 19.53 -5.17
C LEU A 96 9.45 20.98 -5.70
N LEU A 97 8.77 21.23 -6.81
CA LEU A 97 8.76 22.52 -7.53
C LEU A 97 7.48 23.33 -7.25
N GLY A 98 6.47 22.72 -6.62
CA GLY A 98 5.27 23.40 -6.14
C GLY A 98 4.34 23.92 -7.23
N PHE A 99 4.40 23.36 -8.45
CA PHE A 99 3.43 23.70 -9.48
C PHE A 99 2.11 22.97 -9.25
N GLY A 100 1.00 23.60 -9.63
CA GLY A 100 -0.35 23.04 -9.44
C GLY A 100 -0.64 21.87 -10.38
N THR A 101 -1.55 20.99 -9.95
CA THR A 101 -2.07 19.88 -10.75
C THR A 101 -2.78 20.43 -12.00
N PRO A 102 -2.42 20.01 -13.22
CA PRO A 102 -3.10 20.47 -14.42
C PRO A 102 -4.59 20.10 -14.41
N ASP A 103 -5.45 20.94 -14.99
CA ASP A 103 -6.92 20.78 -14.98
C ASP A 103 -7.42 19.43 -15.51
N PHE A 104 -6.63 18.73 -16.32
CA PHE A 104 -6.91 17.38 -16.78
C PHE A 104 -6.80 16.36 -15.64
N PHE A 105 -5.69 16.41 -14.88
CA PHE A 105 -5.48 15.51 -13.74
C PHE A 105 -6.41 15.84 -12.57
N HIS A 106 -6.77 17.11 -12.34
CA HIS A 106 -7.77 17.45 -11.32
C HIS A 106 -9.14 16.81 -11.54
N ARG A 107 -9.48 16.48 -12.79
CA ARG A 107 -10.78 15.87 -13.13
C ARG A 107 -10.76 14.34 -13.09
N GLU A 108 -9.61 13.74 -13.37
CA GLU A 108 -9.51 12.31 -13.66
C GLU A 108 -8.56 11.55 -12.71
N SER A 109 -7.67 12.26 -11.99
CA SER A 109 -6.72 11.66 -11.04
C SER A 109 -7.37 11.48 -9.68
N TYR A 110 -7.19 10.32 -9.06
CA TYR A 110 -7.77 10.00 -7.75
C TYR A 110 -7.06 10.72 -6.59
N GLN A 111 -5.86 11.25 -6.82
CA GLN A 111 -4.99 11.83 -5.79
C GLN A 111 -4.57 13.28 -6.07
N ASP A 112 -5.22 13.97 -7.02
CA ASP A 112 -4.84 15.34 -7.44
C ASP A 112 -3.35 15.46 -7.80
N GLU A 113 -2.77 14.44 -8.43
CA GLU A 113 -1.37 14.44 -8.85
C GLU A 113 -1.19 14.34 -10.36
N ALA A 114 -0.15 15.00 -10.88
CA ALA A 114 0.34 14.91 -12.25
C ALA A 114 1.16 13.63 -12.47
N ASN A 115 0.58 12.48 -12.13
CA ASN A 115 1.16 11.15 -12.26
C ASN A 115 0.23 10.31 -13.14
N ILE A 116 0.76 9.77 -14.24
CA ILE A 116 0.01 8.97 -15.23
C ILE A 116 -0.31 7.59 -14.64
N HIS A 117 0.56 7.04 -13.81
CA HIS A 117 0.27 5.81 -13.06
C HIS A 117 -0.99 5.98 -12.20
N ASN A 118 -1.19 7.11 -11.54
CA ASN A 118 -2.40 7.43 -10.76
C ASN A 118 -3.68 7.59 -11.58
N LEU A 119 -3.54 7.97 -12.85
CA LEU A 119 -4.65 8.01 -13.82
C LEU A 119 -5.06 6.59 -14.26
N LEU A 120 -4.08 5.69 -14.39
CA LEU A 120 -4.25 4.31 -14.85
C LEU A 120 -4.51 3.31 -13.70
N THR A 121 -4.29 3.68 -12.44
CA THR A 121 -4.70 2.89 -11.27
C THR A 121 -6.15 3.15 -10.86
N GLY A 122 -6.84 4.10 -11.51
CA GLY A 122 -8.29 4.31 -11.45
C GLY A 122 -9.12 3.08 -11.89
N PRO A 123 -10.43 3.24 -12.20
CA PRO A 123 -11.33 2.13 -12.54
C PRO A 123 -11.05 1.58 -13.95
N VAL A 124 -9.82 1.13 -14.20
CA VAL A 124 -9.44 0.38 -15.38
C VAL A 124 -9.87 -1.07 -15.16
N ASP A 125 -10.43 -1.70 -16.20
CA ASP A 125 -10.96 -3.05 -16.14
C ASP A 125 -9.96 -4.01 -15.49
N VAL A 126 -10.44 -4.84 -14.55
CA VAL A 126 -9.63 -5.81 -13.80
C VAL A 126 -8.76 -6.67 -14.73
N TRP A 127 -9.29 -7.02 -15.90
CA TRP A 127 -8.60 -7.80 -16.92
C TRP A 127 -7.34 -7.14 -17.49
N THR A 128 -7.33 -5.82 -17.72
CA THR A 128 -6.14 -5.15 -18.29
C THR A 128 -5.03 -5.05 -17.25
N LYS A 129 -5.39 -4.81 -15.98
CA LYS A 129 -4.42 -4.82 -14.87
C LYS A 129 -3.79 -6.20 -14.74
N THR A 130 -4.60 -7.26 -14.65
CA THR A 130 -4.10 -8.64 -14.56
C THR A 130 -3.22 -9.03 -15.75
N LEU A 131 -3.61 -8.69 -16.98
CA LEU A 131 -2.80 -8.97 -18.16
C LEU A 131 -1.43 -8.28 -18.09
N LEU A 132 -1.39 -7.00 -17.69
CA LEU A 132 -0.16 -6.24 -17.58
C LEU A 132 0.78 -6.87 -16.53
N THR A 133 0.27 -7.22 -15.36
CA THR A 133 0.99 -7.91 -14.29
C THR A 133 1.67 -9.20 -14.80
N TYR A 134 0.92 -10.08 -15.48
CA TYR A 134 1.50 -11.30 -16.03
C TYR A 134 2.52 -11.05 -17.14
N LEU A 135 2.32 -10.02 -17.98
CA LEU A 135 3.29 -9.65 -19.02
C LEU A 135 4.60 -9.16 -18.40
N ILE A 136 4.54 -8.33 -17.36
CA ILE A 136 5.72 -7.85 -16.63
C ILE A 136 6.44 -9.02 -15.99
N ALA A 137 5.74 -9.85 -15.20
CA ALA A 137 6.31 -11.04 -14.57
C ALA A 137 6.97 -11.99 -15.59
N CYS A 138 6.31 -12.26 -16.73
CA CYS A 138 6.88 -13.06 -17.80
C CYS A 138 8.14 -12.41 -18.40
N GLY A 139 8.14 -11.09 -18.59
CA GLY A 139 9.30 -10.33 -19.06
C GLY A 139 10.49 -10.43 -18.11
N LEU A 140 10.26 -10.32 -16.80
CA LEU A 140 11.27 -10.48 -15.75
C LEU A 140 11.89 -11.89 -15.78
N VAL A 141 11.07 -12.94 -15.88
CA VAL A 141 11.57 -14.31 -16.00
C VAL A 141 12.34 -14.51 -17.31
N ALA A 142 11.81 -14.03 -18.44
CA ALA A 142 12.42 -14.19 -19.74
C ALA A 142 13.81 -13.51 -19.82
N TYR A 143 13.92 -12.26 -19.38
CA TYR A 143 15.16 -11.50 -19.41
C TYR A 143 16.14 -11.88 -18.28
N GLY A 144 15.66 -11.97 -17.05
CA GLY A 144 16.49 -12.15 -15.86
C GLY A 144 16.95 -13.57 -15.61
N ILE A 145 16.21 -14.56 -16.10
CA ILE A 145 16.44 -15.99 -15.79
C ILE A 145 16.70 -16.78 -17.06
N VAL A 146 15.72 -16.82 -17.97
CA VAL A 146 15.79 -17.67 -19.17
C VAL A 146 16.92 -17.23 -20.07
N PHE A 147 17.07 -15.93 -20.34
CA PHE A 147 18.11 -15.41 -21.23
C PHE A 147 19.54 -15.75 -20.79
N PRO A 148 20.01 -15.44 -19.56
CA PRO A 148 21.37 -15.77 -19.14
C PRO A 148 21.61 -17.28 -19.00
N LEU A 149 20.59 -18.08 -18.68
CA LEU A 149 20.73 -19.55 -18.60
C LEU A 149 20.77 -20.20 -19.99
N ALA A 150 19.95 -19.74 -20.94
CA ALA A 150 19.92 -20.24 -22.30
C ALA A 150 21.25 -20.01 -23.06
N LEU A 151 21.99 -18.96 -22.68
CA LEU A 151 23.35 -18.71 -23.19
C LEU A 151 24.38 -19.71 -22.68
N LYS A 152 24.16 -20.35 -21.52
CA LYS A 152 25.06 -21.42 -21.01
C LYS A 152 24.89 -22.74 -21.77
N THR A 153 23.79 -22.90 -22.49
CA THR A 153 23.45 -24.09 -23.27
C THR A 153 23.55 -23.85 -24.78
N ASP A 154 24.23 -22.79 -25.22
CA ASP A 154 24.39 -22.40 -26.63
C ASP A 154 23.07 -22.29 -27.42
N PHE A 155 21.99 -21.86 -26.77
CA PHE A 155 20.68 -21.74 -27.41
C PHE A 155 20.67 -20.63 -28.47
N ASN A 156 20.41 -20.99 -29.73
CA ASN A 156 20.57 -20.10 -30.88
C ASN A 156 19.76 -18.78 -30.80
N PRO A 157 18.48 -18.75 -30.37
CA PRO A 157 17.76 -17.49 -30.15
C PRO A 157 18.42 -16.56 -29.13
N ALA A 158 18.94 -17.09 -28.02
CA ALA A 158 19.63 -16.28 -27.02
C ALA A 158 20.95 -15.72 -27.57
N LEU A 159 21.72 -16.52 -28.32
CA LEU A 159 22.93 -16.06 -28.99
C LEU A 159 22.64 -14.93 -30.01
N LYS A 160 21.51 -14.97 -30.72
CA LYS A 160 21.08 -13.89 -31.62
C LYS A 160 20.77 -12.60 -30.86
N LEU A 161 20.05 -12.68 -29.74
CA LEU A 161 19.74 -11.51 -28.90
C LEU A 161 21.02 -10.87 -28.35
N ALA A 162 21.97 -11.67 -27.87
CA ALA A 162 23.27 -11.18 -27.42
C ALA A 162 24.04 -10.48 -28.56
N LYS A 163 24.04 -11.04 -29.78
CA LYS A 163 24.64 -10.41 -30.97
C LYS A 163 23.94 -9.12 -31.38
N TRP A 164 22.64 -9.01 -31.14
CA TRP A 164 21.87 -7.79 -31.38
C TRP A 164 22.17 -6.68 -30.36
N GLY A 165 23.02 -6.95 -29.37
CA GLY A 165 23.42 -5.97 -28.37
C GLY A 165 22.45 -5.90 -27.18
N LEU A 166 21.72 -6.97 -26.89
CA LEU A 166 20.99 -7.10 -25.63
C LEU A 166 21.98 -7.49 -24.51
N PRO A 167 22.17 -6.66 -23.47
CA PRO A 167 23.04 -6.99 -22.34
C PRO A 167 22.53 -8.23 -21.60
N ILE A 168 23.45 -9.11 -21.25
CA ILE A 168 23.20 -10.28 -20.43
C ILE A 168 23.24 -9.84 -18.96
N PRO A 169 22.15 -9.99 -18.18
CA PRO A 169 22.16 -9.67 -16.77
C PRO A 169 23.07 -10.66 -16.01
N PRO A 170 23.84 -10.19 -15.00
CA PRO A 170 24.64 -11.07 -14.15
C PRO A 170 23.79 -12.18 -13.52
N THR A 171 24.24 -13.44 -13.59
CA THR A 171 23.48 -14.58 -13.03
C THR A 171 23.30 -14.52 -11.51
N ALA A 172 24.09 -13.69 -10.83
CA ALA A 172 23.91 -13.43 -9.39
C ALA A 172 22.63 -12.65 -9.07
N LEU A 173 22.00 -12.01 -10.07
CA LEU A 173 20.73 -11.27 -9.93
C LEU A 173 19.50 -12.14 -10.26
N ILE A 174 19.68 -13.42 -10.59
CA ILE A 174 18.57 -14.36 -10.79
C ILE A 174 17.61 -14.37 -9.59
N PRO A 175 18.07 -14.36 -8.33
CA PRO A 175 17.18 -14.27 -7.18
C PRO A 175 16.32 -13.00 -7.18
N ASP A 176 16.86 -11.83 -7.56
CA ASP A 176 16.10 -10.58 -7.63
C ASP A 176 14.99 -10.68 -8.68
N PHE A 177 15.32 -11.14 -9.89
CA PHE A 177 14.35 -11.30 -10.98
C PHE A 177 13.28 -12.35 -10.67
N LEU A 178 13.66 -13.45 -10.03
CA LEU A 178 12.73 -14.51 -9.66
C LEU A 178 11.77 -14.03 -8.57
N ALA A 179 12.31 -13.44 -7.51
CA ALA A 179 11.48 -12.92 -6.43
C ALA A 179 10.59 -11.78 -6.92
N ALA A 180 11.11 -10.83 -7.71
CA ALA A 180 10.31 -9.79 -8.32
C ALA A 180 9.17 -10.36 -9.18
N ALA A 181 9.42 -11.34 -10.05
CA ALA A 181 8.37 -11.94 -10.87
C ALA A 181 7.28 -12.66 -10.05
N ILE A 182 7.63 -13.23 -8.90
CA ILE A 182 6.67 -13.89 -8.00
C ILE A 182 5.87 -12.86 -7.20
N LEU A 183 6.51 -11.78 -6.73
CA LEU A 183 5.84 -10.75 -5.94
C LEU A 183 4.99 -9.82 -6.81
N GLU A 184 5.38 -9.63 -8.08
CA GLU A 184 4.61 -8.88 -9.08
C GLU A 184 3.20 -9.45 -9.28
N ILE A 185 3.03 -10.77 -9.24
CA ILE A 185 1.71 -11.41 -9.39
C ILE A 185 0.84 -11.36 -8.12
N GLU A 186 1.32 -10.69 -7.07
CA GLU A 186 0.64 -10.46 -5.79
C GLU A 186 -0.04 -11.71 -5.18
N PRO A 187 0.71 -12.80 -4.92
CA PRO A 187 0.13 -14.06 -4.43
C PRO A 187 -0.49 -13.97 -3.03
N PHE A 188 -0.14 -12.93 -2.25
CA PHE A 188 -0.63 -12.67 -0.90
C PHE A 188 -1.58 -11.46 -0.84
N ALA A 189 -1.72 -10.69 -1.92
CA ALA A 189 -2.52 -9.47 -1.99
C ALA A 189 -2.20 -8.46 -0.86
N PHE A 190 -0.92 -8.36 -0.50
CA PHE A 190 -0.41 -7.70 0.70
C PHE A 190 0.54 -6.53 0.39
N ASN A 191 0.45 -5.91 -0.80
CA ASN A 191 1.36 -4.85 -1.29
C ASN A 191 2.77 -5.33 -1.69
N GLU A 192 2.96 -6.61 -1.98
CA GLU A 192 4.25 -7.14 -2.37
C GLU A 192 4.76 -6.66 -3.74
N ALA A 193 3.90 -6.08 -4.59
CA ALA A 193 4.30 -5.44 -5.85
C ALA A 193 5.37 -4.35 -5.61
N GLU A 194 5.28 -3.62 -4.49
CA GLU A 194 6.28 -2.62 -4.08
C GLU A 194 7.67 -3.23 -3.87
N ILE A 195 7.70 -4.43 -3.29
CA ILE A 195 8.92 -5.18 -3.07
C ILE A 195 9.45 -5.69 -4.42
N ALA A 196 8.55 -6.11 -5.32
CA ALA A 196 8.91 -6.49 -6.68
C ALA A 196 9.61 -5.35 -7.42
N GLU A 197 9.02 -4.16 -7.43
CA GLU A 197 9.57 -2.97 -8.07
C GLU A 197 10.94 -2.57 -7.51
N LEU A 198 11.11 -2.64 -6.17
CA LEU A 198 12.39 -2.40 -5.52
C LEU A 198 13.47 -3.39 -6.01
N LEU A 199 13.14 -4.68 -6.08
CA LEU A 199 14.05 -5.72 -6.56
C LEU A 199 14.39 -5.54 -8.05
N VAL A 200 13.42 -5.14 -8.88
CA VAL A 200 13.66 -4.79 -10.29
C VAL A 200 14.60 -3.59 -10.39
N ALA A 201 14.37 -2.52 -9.64
CA ALA A 201 15.21 -1.32 -9.64
C ALA A 201 16.65 -1.65 -9.24
N ILE A 202 16.83 -2.49 -8.23
CA ILE A 202 18.14 -3.00 -7.79
C ILE A 202 18.80 -3.84 -8.88
N ALA A 203 18.08 -4.78 -9.48
CA ALA A 203 18.60 -5.66 -10.53
C ALA A 203 19.03 -4.88 -11.77
N MET A 204 18.24 -3.88 -12.18
CA MET A 204 18.59 -3.01 -13.31
C MET A 204 19.78 -2.11 -12.99
N THR A 205 19.84 -1.56 -11.78
CA THR A 205 20.99 -0.75 -11.32
C THR A 205 22.27 -1.57 -11.38
N TYR A 206 22.28 -2.77 -10.82
CA TYR A 206 23.47 -3.61 -10.78
C TYR A 206 23.83 -4.23 -12.13
N THR A 207 22.85 -4.43 -13.01
CA THR A 207 23.11 -4.77 -14.41
C THR A 207 23.80 -3.61 -15.13
N ALA A 208 23.27 -2.39 -15.05
CA ALA A 208 23.89 -1.22 -15.68
C ALA A 208 25.28 -0.92 -15.10
N LEU A 209 25.44 -1.02 -13.78
CA LEU A 209 26.73 -0.86 -13.11
C LEU A 209 27.73 -1.94 -13.55
N TYR A 210 27.31 -3.19 -13.72
CA TYR A 210 28.17 -4.27 -14.21
C TYR A 210 28.79 -3.95 -15.57
N TYR A 211 28.00 -3.43 -16.52
CA TYR A 211 28.51 -3.03 -17.85
C TYR A 211 29.32 -1.72 -17.81
N TYR A 212 29.09 -0.88 -16.79
CA TYR A 212 29.85 0.35 -16.60
C TYR A 212 31.24 0.06 -15.98
N LEU A 213 31.36 -0.85 -15.03
CA LEU A 213 32.64 -1.13 -14.39
C LEU A 213 33.64 -1.80 -15.35
N PRO A 214 34.95 -1.54 -15.20
CA PRO A 214 35.97 -2.26 -15.95
C PRO A 214 35.99 -3.76 -15.56
N PRO A 215 36.52 -4.63 -16.43
CA PRO A 215 36.70 -6.04 -16.11
C PRO A 215 37.47 -6.23 -14.80
N ALA A 216 37.06 -7.20 -14.00
CA ALA A 216 37.59 -7.45 -12.66
C ALA A 216 38.97 -8.15 -12.65
N ASP A 217 39.65 -8.26 -13.80
CA ASP A 217 40.88 -9.01 -13.96
C ASP A 217 41.96 -8.53 -12.98
N GLY A 218 42.36 -9.42 -12.05
CA GLY A 218 43.37 -9.11 -11.04
C GLY A 218 42.91 -8.22 -9.88
N THR A 219 41.62 -7.93 -9.76
CA THR A 219 41.08 -7.10 -8.66
C THR A 219 40.90 -7.89 -7.35
N THR A 220 40.99 -7.20 -6.21
CA THR A 220 40.73 -7.81 -4.91
C THR A 220 39.23 -7.96 -4.66
N LYS A 221 38.83 -8.88 -3.76
CA LYS A 221 37.41 -9.06 -3.35
C LYS A 221 36.77 -7.74 -2.90
N ILE A 222 37.53 -6.92 -2.15
CA ILE A 222 37.06 -5.62 -1.65
C ILE A 222 36.85 -4.64 -2.80
N ALA A 223 37.81 -4.53 -3.73
CA ALA A 223 37.69 -3.65 -4.89
C ALA A 223 36.50 -4.02 -5.79
N ALA A 224 36.17 -5.31 -5.88
CA ALA A 224 35.02 -5.79 -6.64
C ALA A 224 33.67 -5.43 -5.98
N ILE A 225 33.58 -5.46 -4.64
CA ILE A 225 32.34 -5.14 -3.90
C ILE A 225 32.16 -3.64 -3.70
N ALA A 226 33.24 -2.90 -3.46
CA ALA A 226 33.23 -1.49 -3.08
C ALA A 226 32.30 -0.58 -3.89
N PRO A 227 32.29 -0.59 -5.25
CA PRO A 227 31.39 0.28 -6.00
C PRO A 227 29.91 -0.10 -5.82
N ARG A 228 29.60 -1.38 -5.64
CA ARG A 228 28.22 -1.87 -5.45
C ARG A 228 27.68 -1.53 -4.07
N LEU A 229 28.53 -1.72 -3.06
CA LEU A 229 28.26 -1.26 -1.70
C LEU A 229 28.12 0.26 -1.64
N GLY A 230 28.98 0.99 -2.35
CA GLY A 230 28.91 2.44 -2.45
C GLY A 230 27.57 2.93 -2.98
N VAL A 231 27.08 2.35 -4.10
CA VAL A 231 25.75 2.68 -4.63
C VAL A 231 24.65 2.36 -3.61
N PHE A 232 24.69 1.18 -3.00
CA PHE A 232 23.69 0.79 -1.99
C PHE A 232 23.65 1.77 -0.81
N LEU A 233 24.82 2.11 -0.25
CA LEU A 233 24.93 3.01 0.89
C LEU A 233 24.51 4.44 0.55
N VAL A 234 24.84 4.93 -0.65
CA VAL A 234 24.39 6.24 -1.12
C VAL A 234 22.87 6.26 -1.26
N VAL A 235 22.28 5.27 -1.92
CA VAL A 235 20.82 5.17 -2.03
C VAL A 235 20.18 5.10 -0.65
N ALA A 236 20.64 4.21 0.24
CA ALA A 236 20.11 4.10 1.59
C ALA A 236 20.20 5.42 2.39
N ALA A 237 21.34 6.12 2.29
CA ALA A 237 21.51 7.41 2.96
C ALA A 237 20.55 8.47 2.42
N VAL A 238 20.38 8.57 1.09
CA VAL A 238 19.49 9.55 0.48
C VAL A 238 18.02 9.21 0.78
N VAL A 239 17.62 7.94 0.76
CA VAL A 239 16.28 7.50 1.19
C VAL A 239 15.96 7.98 2.60
N ILE A 240 16.87 7.74 3.54
CA ILE A 240 16.70 8.17 4.94
C ILE A 240 16.61 9.69 5.01
N ILE A 241 17.54 10.42 4.37
CA ILE A 241 17.56 11.89 4.38
C ILE A 241 16.26 12.46 3.81
N THR A 242 15.81 11.97 2.66
CA THR A 242 14.60 12.46 1.99
C THR A 242 13.37 12.19 2.84
N THR A 243 13.19 10.94 3.29
CA THR A 243 12.02 10.55 4.11
C THR A 243 11.97 11.37 5.41
N GLN A 244 13.11 11.51 6.10
CA GLN A 244 13.18 12.27 7.35
C GLN A 244 12.99 13.78 7.13
N SER A 245 13.46 14.32 6.00
CA SER A 245 13.25 15.73 5.65
C SER A 245 11.78 16.03 5.37
N LEU A 246 11.08 15.12 4.68
CA LEU A 246 9.64 15.24 4.42
C LEU A 246 8.82 15.13 5.70
N LEU A 247 9.11 14.14 6.55
CA LEU A 247 8.45 13.99 7.86
C LEU A 247 8.79 15.13 8.84
N GLY A 248 9.93 15.81 8.65
CA GLY A 248 10.33 16.99 9.41
C GLY A 248 9.61 18.27 8.98
N ASN A 249 9.02 18.31 7.78
CA ASN A 249 8.24 19.44 7.28
C ASN A 249 6.76 19.27 7.64
N SER A 250 6.17 20.21 8.37
CA SER A 250 4.80 20.08 8.88
C SER A 250 3.74 19.89 7.80
N ALA A 251 3.83 20.60 6.68
CA ALA A 251 2.85 20.52 5.60
C ALA A 251 2.95 19.18 4.87
N GLN A 252 4.17 18.72 4.55
CA GLN A 252 4.39 17.43 3.91
C GLN A 252 4.01 16.27 4.85
N ARG A 253 4.35 16.40 6.13
CA ARG A 253 3.98 15.43 7.17
C ARG A 253 2.47 15.24 7.26
N GLU A 254 1.69 16.30 7.27
CA GLU A 254 0.22 16.22 7.33
C GLU A 254 -0.35 15.49 6.10
N MET A 255 0.19 15.75 4.92
CA MET A 255 -0.19 15.03 3.69
C MET A 255 0.16 13.53 3.76
N ILE A 256 1.37 13.20 4.20
CA ILE A 256 1.82 11.81 4.37
C ILE A 256 0.98 11.09 5.42
N GLU A 257 0.72 11.73 6.57
CA GLU A 257 -0.12 11.16 7.63
C GLU A 257 -1.58 10.96 7.16
N HIS A 258 -2.13 11.88 6.36
CA HIS A 258 -3.46 11.71 5.77
C HIS A 258 -3.50 10.49 4.84
N ARG A 259 -2.49 10.30 3.97
CA ARG A 259 -2.40 9.12 3.10
C ARG A 259 -2.19 7.84 3.89
N LEU A 260 -1.33 7.87 4.92
CA LEU A 260 -1.08 6.73 5.81
C LEU A 260 -2.35 6.30 6.53
N ALA A 261 -3.21 7.21 6.95
CA ALA A 261 -4.49 6.84 7.56
C ALA A 261 -5.36 6.01 6.60
N ASN A 262 -5.42 6.38 5.31
CA ASN A 262 -6.11 5.58 4.30
C ASN A 262 -5.40 4.22 4.05
N GLY A 263 -4.07 4.21 4.14
CA GLY A 263 -3.26 3.00 4.03
C GLY A 263 -3.53 2.02 5.17
N TYR A 264 -3.59 2.51 6.41
CA TYR A 264 -3.89 1.70 7.57
C TYR A 264 -5.26 1.04 7.48
N ASP A 265 -6.28 1.72 6.94
CA ASP A 265 -7.60 1.10 6.71
C ASP A 265 -7.49 -0.09 5.73
N LYS A 266 -6.82 0.09 4.59
CA LYS A 266 -6.57 -0.99 3.62
C LYS A 266 -5.75 -2.14 4.22
N PHE A 267 -4.75 -1.83 5.05
CA PHE A 267 -3.92 -2.84 5.70
C PHE A 267 -4.66 -3.59 6.80
N VAL A 268 -5.60 -2.95 7.50
CA VAL A 268 -6.52 -3.63 8.42
C VAL A 268 -7.32 -4.68 7.65
N ASP A 269 -7.94 -4.32 6.53
CA ASP A 269 -8.70 -5.26 5.69
C ASP A 269 -7.81 -6.43 5.23
N ARG A 270 -6.58 -6.14 4.77
CA ARG A 270 -5.61 -7.19 4.37
C ARG A 270 -5.24 -8.13 5.53
N TYR A 271 -5.04 -7.61 6.74
CA TYR A 271 -4.75 -8.46 7.90
C TYR A 271 -5.99 -9.26 8.35
N GLU A 272 -7.19 -8.69 8.22
CA GLU A 272 -8.46 -9.40 8.46
C GLU A 272 -8.64 -10.56 7.47
N ASP A 273 -8.35 -10.35 6.17
CA ASP A 273 -8.42 -11.38 5.12
C ASP A 273 -7.47 -12.57 5.37
N HIS A 274 -6.40 -12.37 6.13
CA HIS A 274 -5.42 -13.39 6.52
C HIS A 274 -5.61 -13.92 7.95
N ASP A 275 -6.75 -13.61 8.60
CA ASP A 275 -7.07 -13.99 9.98
C ASP A 275 -5.96 -13.59 10.99
N TYR A 276 -5.23 -12.50 10.73
CA TYR A 276 -4.09 -12.08 11.54
C TYR A 276 -4.44 -10.96 12.52
N THR A 277 -5.16 -11.32 13.59
CA THR A 277 -5.69 -10.38 14.59
C THR A 277 -4.63 -9.46 15.22
N TYR A 278 -3.41 -9.96 15.47
CA TYR A 278 -2.33 -9.11 15.99
C TYR A 278 -1.99 -7.96 15.03
N GLY A 279 -1.86 -8.25 13.73
CA GLY A 279 -1.62 -7.24 12.70
C GLY A 279 -2.77 -6.25 12.58
N VAL A 280 -4.01 -6.70 12.73
CA VAL A 280 -5.20 -5.84 12.78
C VAL A 280 -5.12 -4.85 13.95
N VAL A 281 -4.85 -5.33 15.16
CA VAL A 281 -4.74 -4.47 16.36
C VAL A 281 -3.64 -3.43 16.20
N GLU A 282 -2.42 -3.86 15.84
CA GLU A 282 -1.29 -2.94 15.68
C GLU A 282 -1.60 -1.87 14.63
N THR A 283 -2.18 -2.26 13.50
CA THR A 283 -2.52 -1.32 12.41
C THR A 283 -3.64 -0.35 12.82
N LEU A 284 -4.68 -0.82 13.52
CA LEU A 284 -5.73 0.05 14.04
C LEU A 284 -5.19 1.03 15.10
N GLN A 285 -4.22 0.62 15.92
CA GLN A 285 -3.57 1.52 16.87
C GLN A 285 -2.77 2.61 16.16
N LEU A 286 -2.08 2.29 15.06
CA LEU A 286 -1.43 3.29 14.20
C LEU A 286 -2.46 4.24 13.58
N TYR A 287 -3.59 3.72 13.10
CA TYR A 287 -4.70 4.54 12.61
C TYR A 287 -5.19 5.51 13.69
N ASN A 288 -5.41 5.02 14.90
CA ASN A 288 -5.90 5.84 16.01
C ASN A 288 -4.90 6.93 16.44
N GLN A 289 -3.59 6.73 16.23
CA GLN A 289 -2.60 7.78 16.46
C GLN A 289 -2.75 8.96 15.49
N LEU A 290 -3.14 8.69 14.24
CA LEU A 290 -3.31 9.72 13.21
C LEU A 290 -4.69 10.36 13.24
N LYS A 291 -5.73 9.57 13.50
CA LYS A 291 -7.12 10.03 13.61
C LYS A 291 -7.68 9.63 14.97
N PRO A 292 -7.22 10.29 16.06
CA PRO A 292 -7.73 10.03 17.40
C PRO A 292 -9.22 10.38 17.49
N HIS A 293 -9.89 9.96 18.56
CA HIS A 293 -11.30 10.26 18.82
C HIS A 293 -12.30 9.58 17.86
N ASN A 294 -11.84 8.66 17.01
CA ASN A 294 -12.74 7.86 16.19
C ASN A 294 -13.31 6.68 16.98
N THR A 295 -14.53 6.85 17.51
CA THR A 295 -15.22 5.80 18.28
C THR A 295 -15.39 4.46 17.55
N VAL A 296 -15.45 4.45 16.21
CA VAL A 296 -15.54 3.19 15.44
C VAL A 296 -14.21 2.43 15.52
N ILE A 297 -13.10 3.14 15.35
CA ILE A 297 -11.75 2.54 15.44
C ILE A 297 -11.45 2.09 16.85
N LEU A 298 -11.79 2.88 17.87
CA LEU A 298 -11.62 2.50 19.28
C LEU A 298 -12.37 1.20 19.61
N ARG A 299 -13.61 1.07 19.14
CA ARG A 299 -14.40 -0.17 19.30
C ARG A 299 -13.79 -1.36 18.54
N LYS A 300 -13.34 -1.16 17.29
CA LYS A 300 -12.65 -2.21 16.52
C LYS A 300 -11.37 -2.68 17.24
N ILE A 301 -10.59 -1.77 17.83
CA ILE A 301 -9.39 -2.12 18.61
C ILE A 301 -9.79 -2.97 19.82
N ALA A 302 -10.84 -2.55 20.55
CA ALA A 302 -11.33 -3.29 21.70
C ALA A 302 -11.79 -4.72 21.33
N ASP A 303 -12.61 -4.87 20.28
CA ASP A 303 -13.06 -6.18 19.80
C ASP A 303 -11.89 -7.11 19.48
N ASN A 304 -10.86 -6.60 18.78
CA ASN A 304 -9.71 -7.41 18.40
C ASN A 304 -8.79 -7.73 19.60
N PHE A 305 -8.68 -6.85 20.61
CA PHE A 305 -7.99 -7.20 21.86
C PHE A 305 -8.72 -8.30 22.63
N ASP A 306 -10.06 -8.30 22.65
CA ASP A 306 -10.83 -9.37 23.26
C ASP A 306 -10.60 -10.71 22.54
N VAL A 307 -10.51 -10.71 21.20
CA VAL A 307 -10.15 -11.90 20.41
C VAL A 307 -8.75 -12.42 20.78
N LEU A 308 -7.80 -11.53 21.10
CA LEU A 308 -6.46 -11.89 21.56
C LEU A 308 -6.41 -12.31 23.06
N GLY A 309 -7.53 -12.25 23.78
CA GLY A 309 -7.60 -12.54 25.23
C GLY A 309 -7.05 -11.43 26.13
N GLU A 310 -6.79 -10.25 25.57
CA GLU A 310 -6.22 -9.07 26.24
C GLU A 310 -7.33 -8.17 26.80
N HIS A 311 -8.21 -8.75 27.63
CA HIS A 311 -9.46 -8.12 28.08
C HIS A 311 -9.27 -6.77 28.80
N GLU A 312 -8.16 -6.59 29.54
CA GLU A 312 -7.88 -5.32 30.21
C GLU A 312 -7.63 -4.19 29.18
N LYS A 313 -6.90 -4.48 28.10
CA LYS A 313 -6.68 -3.53 27.01
C LYS A 313 -7.97 -3.27 26.26
N ALA A 314 -8.77 -4.31 25.98
CA ALA A 314 -10.08 -4.16 25.38
C ALA A 314 -10.97 -3.21 26.20
N GLN A 315 -10.99 -3.39 27.52
CA GLN A 315 -11.75 -2.54 28.44
C GLN A 315 -11.27 -1.07 28.42
N GLN A 316 -9.97 -0.82 28.29
CA GLN A 316 -9.43 0.55 28.16
C GLN A 316 -9.92 1.22 26.88
N PHE A 317 -9.87 0.53 25.74
CA PHE A 317 -10.29 1.08 24.45
C PHE A 317 -11.81 1.27 24.36
N ILE A 318 -12.61 0.36 24.93
CA ILE A 318 -14.05 0.56 24.97
C ILE A 318 -14.44 1.73 25.89
N GLN A 319 -13.76 1.90 27.02
CA GLN A 319 -13.98 3.06 27.89
C GLN A 319 -13.62 4.37 27.17
N ALA A 320 -12.50 4.41 26.44
CA ALA A 320 -12.15 5.56 25.62
C ALA A 320 -13.22 5.87 24.55
N ALA A 321 -13.82 4.84 23.93
CA ALA A 321 -14.92 5.02 22.98
C ALA A 321 -16.20 5.56 23.63
N ILE A 322 -16.48 5.17 24.89
CA ILE A 322 -17.59 5.70 25.68
C ILE A 322 -17.34 7.15 26.05
N ASP A 323 -16.16 7.48 26.56
CA ASP A 323 -15.80 8.83 27.00
C ASP A 323 -15.91 9.82 25.84
N GLU A 324 -15.39 9.45 24.66
CA GLU A 324 -15.52 10.26 23.45
C GLU A 324 -16.99 10.46 23.02
N GLY A 325 -17.79 9.39 23.09
CA GLY A 325 -19.23 9.46 22.84
C GLY A 325 -19.95 10.39 23.83
N LEU A 326 -19.57 10.35 25.11
CA LEU A 326 -20.15 11.18 26.17
C LEU A 326 -19.76 12.65 25.99
N THR A 327 -18.52 12.95 25.58
CA THR A 327 -18.10 14.32 25.26
C THR A 327 -18.97 14.91 24.14
N ARG A 328 -19.20 14.16 23.05
CA ARG A 328 -20.10 14.60 21.97
C ARG A 328 -21.54 14.78 22.45
N TYR A 329 -22.04 13.85 23.25
CA TYR A 329 -23.38 13.92 23.83
C TYR A 329 -23.56 15.13 24.76
N GLN A 330 -22.54 15.50 25.55
CA GLN A 330 -22.59 16.68 26.41
C GLN A 330 -22.66 17.99 25.62
N GLN A 331 -22.06 18.02 24.43
CA GLN A 331 -22.14 19.18 23.53
C GLN A 331 -23.53 19.31 22.89
N ASP A 332 -24.09 18.20 22.41
CA ASP A 332 -25.45 18.14 21.89
C ASP A 332 -26.14 16.80 22.27
N PRO A 333 -27.00 16.80 23.30
CA PRO A 333 -27.75 15.61 23.67
C PRO A 333 -28.70 15.11 22.58
N ASN A 334 -29.04 15.96 21.60
CA ASN A 334 -29.89 15.62 20.47
C ASN A 334 -29.09 15.10 19.25
N ASP A 335 -27.76 14.97 19.34
CA ASP A 335 -26.95 14.35 18.28
C ASP A 335 -27.29 12.85 18.18
N ILE A 336 -28.06 12.51 17.15
CA ILE A 336 -28.48 11.14 16.83
C ILE A 336 -27.26 10.23 16.64
N GLN A 337 -26.20 10.71 16.00
CA GLN A 337 -25.01 9.90 15.73
C GLN A 337 -24.25 9.58 17.02
N ALA A 338 -24.13 10.57 17.92
CA ALA A 338 -23.52 10.38 19.23
C ALA A 338 -24.30 9.35 20.05
N ASN A 339 -25.63 9.45 20.10
CA ASN A 339 -26.49 8.48 20.78
C ASN A 339 -26.37 7.06 20.18
N VAL A 340 -26.37 6.92 18.84
CA VAL A 340 -26.12 5.62 18.17
C VAL A 340 -24.75 5.06 18.51
N SER A 341 -23.71 5.91 18.52
CA SER A 341 -22.34 5.51 18.86
C SER A 341 -22.25 5.04 20.31
N LEU A 342 -22.84 5.77 21.26
CA LEU A 342 -22.90 5.39 22.68
C LEU A 342 -23.64 4.07 22.88
N ALA A 343 -24.77 3.87 22.22
CA ALA A 343 -25.50 2.60 22.29
C ALA A 343 -24.61 1.42 21.85
N LYS A 344 -23.85 1.58 20.76
CA LYS A 344 -22.88 0.56 20.32
C LYS A 344 -21.76 0.32 21.34
N SER A 345 -21.17 1.39 21.87
CA SER A 345 -20.09 1.26 22.86
C SER A 345 -20.57 0.58 24.14
N TYR A 346 -21.75 0.95 24.67
CA TYR A 346 -22.30 0.31 25.86
C TYR A 346 -22.76 -1.13 25.62
N ARG A 347 -23.23 -1.46 24.41
CA ARG A 347 -23.50 -2.85 24.01
C ARG A 347 -22.24 -3.70 24.12
N GLN A 348 -21.14 -3.22 23.53
CA GLN A 348 -19.86 -3.92 23.55
C GLN A 348 -19.26 -3.99 24.97
N ALA A 349 -19.46 -2.96 25.79
CA ALA A 349 -19.07 -2.97 27.21
C ALA A 349 -19.96 -3.86 28.11
N GLY A 350 -21.07 -4.40 27.59
CA GLY A 350 -22.02 -5.22 28.36
C GLY A 350 -22.96 -4.43 29.29
N ASP A 351 -22.98 -3.10 29.23
CA ASP A 351 -23.93 -2.27 30.00
C ASP A 351 -25.23 -2.09 29.19
N TYR A 352 -26.09 -3.11 29.28
CA TYR A 352 -27.35 -3.13 28.54
C TYR A 352 -28.33 -2.04 28.98
N GLY A 353 -28.24 -1.56 30.23
CA GLY A 353 -29.12 -0.50 30.73
C GLY A 353 -28.82 0.85 30.07
N ARG A 354 -27.54 1.24 30.01
CA ARG A 354 -27.14 2.46 29.28
C ARG A 354 -27.29 2.30 27.78
N MET A 355 -26.98 1.12 27.24
CA MET A 355 -27.22 0.79 25.84
C MET A 355 -28.67 1.05 25.44
N GLU A 356 -29.63 0.54 26.21
CA GLU A 356 -31.07 0.71 25.95
C GLU A 356 -31.46 2.19 26.00
N PHE A 357 -31.01 2.92 27.04
CA PHE A 357 -31.25 4.36 27.17
C PHE A 357 -30.82 5.14 25.92
N TYR A 358 -29.56 5.00 25.48
CA TYR A 358 -29.06 5.74 24.32
C TYR A 358 -29.68 5.26 23.01
N SER A 359 -30.02 3.97 22.89
CA SER A 359 -30.68 3.41 21.70
C SER A 359 -32.09 3.98 21.51
N GLU A 360 -32.88 4.09 22.58
CA GLU A 360 -34.25 4.63 22.54
C GLU A 360 -34.23 6.15 22.30
N GLN A 361 -33.27 6.87 22.89
CA GLN A 361 -33.07 8.30 22.57
C GLN A 361 -32.74 8.51 21.09
N ALA A 362 -31.79 7.75 20.54
CA ALA A 362 -31.44 7.81 19.12
C ALA A 362 -32.65 7.53 18.23
N TYR A 363 -33.44 6.49 18.54
CA TYR A 363 -34.63 6.12 17.76
C TYR A 363 -35.68 7.23 17.79
N ARG A 364 -36.00 7.76 18.97
CA ARG A 364 -36.99 8.84 19.12
C ARG A 364 -36.60 10.08 18.32
N LEU A 365 -35.35 10.51 18.42
CA LEU A 365 -34.84 11.69 17.71
C LEU A 365 -34.80 11.47 16.20
N ALA A 366 -34.26 10.33 15.73
CA ALA A 366 -34.18 10.01 14.31
C ALA A 366 -35.57 9.87 13.68
N ARG A 367 -36.55 9.32 14.42
CA ARG A 367 -37.93 9.19 13.96
C ARG A 367 -38.59 10.55 13.78
N ALA A 368 -38.41 11.47 14.72
CA ALA A 368 -38.90 12.84 14.61
C ALA A 368 -38.30 13.54 13.39
N LYS A 369 -36.97 13.44 13.19
CA LYS A 369 -36.29 14.03 12.03
C LYS A 369 -36.76 13.45 10.69
N GLN A 370 -36.99 12.15 10.63
CA GLN A 370 -37.52 11.48 9.44
C GLN A 370 -38.99 11.86 9.15
N GLN A 371 -39.79 12.14 10.18
CA GLN A 371 -41.16 12.62 10.01
C GLN A 371 -41.20 14.07 9.51
N GLU A 372 -40.32 14.92 10.02
CA GLU A 372 -40.13 16.29 9.53
C GLU A 372 -39.63 16.30 8.08
N ASN A 373 -38.81 15.31 7.69
CA ASN A 373 -38.17 15.25 6.37
C ASN A 373 -38.38 13.87 5.71
N PRO A 374 -39.60 13.53 5.25
CA PRO A 374 -39.92 12.19 4.75
C PRO A 374 -39.10 11.73 3.56
N GLU A 375 -38.61 12.66 2.74
CA GLU A 375 -37.86 12.41 1.51
C GLU A 375 -36.33 12.48 1.71
N SER A 376 -35.85 12.63 2.95
CA SER A 376 -34.41 12.64 3.23
C SER A 376 -33.85 11.21 3.30
N ALA A 377 -32.95 10.86 2.37
CA ALA A 377 -32.21 9.60 2.41
C ALA A 377 -31.32 9.51 3.66
N TYR A 378 -30.69 10.63 4.04
CA TYR A 378 -29.83 10.75 5.21
C TYR A 378 -30.56 10.43 6.52
N TRP A 379 -31.73 11.02 6.75
CA TRP A 379 -32.51 10.73 7.96
C TRP A 379 -33.09 9.31 7.94
N ALA A 380 -33.40 8.77 6.77
CA ALA A 380 -33.87 7.39 6.65
C ALA A 380 -32.74 6.43 7.04
N TYR A 381 -31.51 6.71 6.61
CA TYR A 381 -30.33 5.93 6.99
C TYR A 381 -30.04 5.99 8.50
N TRP A 382 -30.09 7.18 9.11
CA TRP A 382 -29.86 7.31 10.55
C TRP A 382 -30.98 6.70 11.41
N LEU A 383 -32.24 6.79 10.95
CA LEU A 383 -33.33 6.06 11.58
C LEU A 383 -33.12 4.55 11.47
N ALA A 384 -32.65 4.04 10.32
CA ALA A 384 -32.30 2.64 10.18
C ALA A 384 -31.22 2.22 11.20
N LYS A 385 -30.13 2.99 11.32
CA LYS A 385 -29.06 2.76 12.31
C LYS A 385 -29.59 2.78 13.75
N ALA A 386 -30.49 3.69 14.08
CA ALA A 386 -31.11 3.76 15.40
C ALA A 386 -32.03 2.55 15.67
N CYS A 387 -32.83 2.13 14.69
CA CYS A 387 -33.64 0.90 14.76
C CYS A 387 -32.77 -0.34 15.03
N GLU A 388 -31.57 -0.44 14.44
CA GLU A 388 -30.64 -1.55 14.73
C GLU A 388 -30.20 -1.58 16.21
N GLN A 389 -30.03 -0.41 16.81
CA GLN A 389 -29.64 -0.31 18.22
C GLN A 389 -30.82 -0.62 19.14
N ALA A 390 -32.03 -0.16 18.79
CA ALA A 390 -33.27 -0.38 19.54
C ALA A 390 -33.94 -1.74 19.27
N HIS A 391 -33.20 -2.75 18.77
CA HIS A 391 -33.70 -4.10 18.49
C HIS A 391 -34.89 -4.19 17.50
N ARG A 392 -35.05 -3.20 16.60
CA ARG A 392 -36.12 -3.12 15.58
C ARG A 392 -35.61 -3.49 14.18
N GLN A 393 -35.16 -4.74 14.01
CA GLN A 393 -34.44 -5.14 12.79
C GLN A 393 -35.28 -5.00 11.49
N GLN A 394 -36.56 -5.39 11.52
CA GLN A 394 -37.47 -5.26 10.37
C GLN A 394 -37.69 -3.80 9.96
N GLU A 395 -37.86 -2.90 10.94
CA GLU A 395 -37.94 -1.46 10.67
C GLU A 395 -36.62 -0.95 10.08
N ALA A 396 -35.48 -1.39 10.61
CA ALA A 396 -34.16 -0.99 10.12
C ALA A 396 -33.97 -1.32 8.64
N LEU A 397 -34.28 -2.55 8.20
CA LEU A 397 -34.15 -2.95 6.79
C LEU A 397 -35.09 -2.13 5.89
N THR A 398 -36.30 -1.83 6.37
CA THR A 398 -37.26 -0.99 5.63
C THR A 398 -36.68 0.40 5.38
N PHE A 399 -36.06 1.00 6.38
CA PHE A 399 -35.46 2.33 6.26
C PHE A 399 -34.14 2.34 5.48
N TYR A 400 -33.31 1.29 5.55
CA TYR A 400 -32.16 1.14 4.64
C TYR A 400 -32.60 1.05 3.18
N ARG A 401 -33.62 0.24 2.89
CA ARG A 401 -34.22 0.18 1.56
C ARG A 401 -34.76 1.54 1.13
N LYS A 402 -35.39 2.29 2.04
CA LYS A 402 -35.91 3.63 1.76
C LYS A 402 -34.79 4.61 1.42
N ALA A 403 -33.71 4.65 2.21
CA ALA A 403 -32.55 5.50 1.95
C ALA A 403 -31.95 5.23 0.56
N HIS A 404 -31.75 3.95 0.21
CA HIS A 404 -31.26 3.56 -1.11
C HIS A 404 -32.22 3.93 -2.24
N LYS A 405 -33.54 3.81 -2.04
CA LYS A 405 -34.54 4.21 -3.05
C LYS A 405 -34.57 5.72 -3.29
N LEU A 406 -34.42 6.51 -2.23
CA LEU A 406 -34.42 7.97 -2.31
C LEU A 406 -33.16 8.48 -3.02
N GLU A 407 -32.04 7.78 -2.87
CA GLU A 407 -30.76 8.15 -3.49
C GLU A 407 -30.04 6.92 -4.10
N PRO A 408 -30.51 6.40 -5.25
CA PRO A 408 -30.01 5.15 -5.83
C PRO A 408 -28.57 5.25 -6.35
N GLY A 409 -28.08 6.47 -6.62
CA GLY A 409 -26.70 6.72 -7.05
C GLY A 409 -25.66 6.63 -5.91
N SER A 410 -26.09 6.59 -4.65
CA SER A 410 -25.19 6.52 -3.50
C SER A 410 -24.74 5.08 -3.23
N SER A 411 -23.44 4.80 -3.42
CA SER A 411 -22.83 3.52 -3.04
C SER A 411 -22.99 3.25 -1.54
N HIS A 412 -22.86 4.27 -0.69
CA HIS A 412 -22.99 4.15 0.75
C HIS A 412 -24.34 3.55 1.19
N TYR A 413 -25.46 4.04 0.65
CA TYR A 413 -26.79 3.51 1.01
C TYR A 413 -27.08 2.16 0.36
N ARG A 414 -26.59 1.96 -0.87
CA ARG A 414 -26.68 0.67 -1.56
C ARG A 414 -26.00 -0.42 -0.72
N ASP A 415 -24.75 -0.20 -0.34
CA ASP A 415 -23.94 -1.19 0.34
C ASP A 415 -24.49 -1.48 1.75
N ALA A 416 -24.93 -0.44 2.49
CA ALA A 416 -25.62 -0.62 3.77
C ALA A 416 -26.91 -1.46 3.67
N TYR A 417 -27.73 -1.23 2.63
CA TYR A 417 -28.94 -2.03 2.40
C TYR A 417 -28.62 -3.48 2.04
N HIS A 418 -27.67 -3.72 1.14
CA HIS A 418 -27.31 -5.08 0.74
C HIS A 418 -26.66 -5.87 1.88
N GLN A 419 -25.77 -5.24 2.66
CA GLN A 419 -25.18 -5.84 3.85
C GLN A 419 -26.28 -6.27 4.84
N LYS A 420 -27.23 -5.37 5.13
CA LYS A 420 -28.31 -5.69 6.07
C LYS A 420 -29.28 -6.74 5.54
N LYS A 421 -29.58 -6.71 4.23
CA LYS A 421 -30.42 -7.70 3.58
C LYS A 421 -29.83 -9.10 3.70
N LYS A 422 -28.51 -9.25 3.50
CA LYS A 422 -27.82 -10.54 3.62
C LYS A 422 -27.98 -11.11 5.03
N ILE A 423 -27.67 -10.29 6.05
CA ILE A 423 -27.80 -10.70 7.45
C ILE A 423 -29.23 -11.15 7.77
N MET A 424 -30.26 -10.44 7.30
CA MET A 424 -31.65 -10.78 7.62
C MET A 424 -32.17 -12.05 6.94
N ILE A 425 -31.63 -12.40 5.77
CA ILE A 425 -31.94 -13.67 5.10
C ILE A 425 -31.35 -14.83 5.91
N ASP A 426 -30.12 -14.67 6.43
CA ASP A 426 -29.44 -15.68 7.26
C ASP A 426 -30.10 -15.89 8.64
N TYR A 427 -31.06 -15.05 9.04
CA TYR A 427 -31.87 -15.21 10.27
C TYR A 427 -33.27 -15.80 10.02
N GLU A 428 -33.70 -15.92 8.75
CA GLU A 428 -34.99 -16.49 8.36
C GLU A 428 -34.91 -17.97 7.95
N ASP A 429 -33.69 -18.52 7.81
CA ASP A 429 -33.37 -19.96 7.65
C ASP A 429 -32.86 -20.55 8.98
#